data_AF-A0A8G0P7I0-F1
#
_entry.id   AF-A0A8G0P7I0-F1
#
_cell.length_a   1.000
_cell.length_b   1.000
_cell.length_c   1.000
_cell.angle_alpha   90.00
_cell.angle_beta   90.00
_cell.angle_gamma   90.00
#
_symmetry.space_group_name_H-M   'P 1'
#
loop_
_entity.id
_entity.type
_entity.pdbx_description
1 polymer ?
#
loop_
_entity_poly.entity_id
_entity_poly.type
_entity_poly.pdbx_seq_one_letter_code
_entity_poly.pdbx_strand_id
1 'polypeptide(L)'
;MQKGITKEKASELFKLRLPEFEKAVQRDVTVPLYQYEFDALVSFLFNCGENFFVKKKAPKLHKHLLNKEYENAAEEMLDVTSGGLSGLVKRRKAENNMFLNNIYNSTH
;
A
#
# COMPACT_ATOMS: atom_id res chain seq x y z
N MET A 1 -11.66 9.72 -22.70
CA MET A 1 -12.34 8.49 -22.20
C MET A 1 -11.32 7.68 -21.42
N GLN A 2 -11.22 7.84 -20.09
CA GLN A 2 -10.30 7.03 -19.27
C GLN A 2 -10.90 5.63 -19.11
N LYS A 3 -10.32 4.65 -19.79
CA LYS A 3 -10.67 3.22 -19.64
C LYS A 3 -10.14 2.77 -18.28
N GLY A 4 -10.95 2.97 -17.23
CA GLY A 4 -10.69 2.39 -15.91
C GLY A 4 -10.57 0.88 -16.06
N ILE A 5 -9.41 0.34 -15.67
CA ILE A 5 -9.21 -1.10 -15.56
C ILE A 5 -10.26 -1.61 -14.55
N THR A 6 -11.11 -2.54 -14.96
CA THR A 6 -12.10 -3.17 -14.07
C THR A 6 -11.38 -3.85 -12.91
N LYS A 7 -12.03 -3.97 -11.73
CA LYS A 7 -11.42 -4.57 -10.54
C LYS A 7 -10.83 -5.95 -10.84
N GLU A 8 -11.49 -6.75 -11.67
CA GLU A 8 -10.99 -8.09 -12.05
C GLU A 8 -9.70 -8.00 -12.86
N LYS A 9 -9.68 -7.12 -13.87
CA LYS A 9 -8.50 -6.94 -14.73
C LYS A 9 -7.33 -6.32 -13.97
N ALA A 10 -7.63 -5.49 -12.97
CA ALA A 10 -6.62 -4.98 -12.03
C ALA A 10 -6.05 -6.14 -11.19
N SER A 11 -6.90 -7.06 -10.71
CA SER A 11 -6.47 -8.24 -9.93
C SER A 11 -5.64 -9.24 -10.73
N GLU A 12 -5.93 -9.42 -12.02
CA GLU A 12 -5.09 -10.25 -12.90
C GLU A 12 -3.72 -9.59 -13.16
N LEU A 13 -3.72 -8.29 -13.46
CA LEU A 13 -2.50 -7.50 -13.59
C LEU A 13 -1.71 -7.47 -12.27
N PHE A 14 -2.40 -7.48 -11.13
CA PHE A 14 -1.78 -7.55 -9.81
C PHE A 14 -0.96 -8.82 -9.67
N LYS A 15 -1.53 -10.00 -9.97
CA LYS A 15 -0.82 -11.27 -9.86
C LYS A 15 0.40 -11.34 -10.77
N LEU A 16 0.29 -10.80 -11.98
CA LEU A 16 1.39 -10.76 -12.95
C LEU A 16 2.52 -9.82 -12.50
N ARG A 17 2.17 -8.69 -11.87
CA ARG A 17 3.12 -7.66 -11.43
C ARG A 17 3.50 -7.73 -9.96
N LEU A 18 2.96 -8.70 -9.23
CA LEU A 18 3.23 -8.90 -7.81
C LEU A 18 4.75 -8.90 -7.53
N PRO A 19 5.59 -9.62 -8.30
CA PRO A 19 7.03 -9.61 -8.08
C PRO A 19 7.68 -8.24 -8.26
N GLU A 20 7.10 -7.37 -9.07
CA GLU A 20 7.59 -6.00 -9.28
C GLU A 20 7.27 -5.11 -8.06
N PHE A 21 6.08 -5.26 -7.48
CA PHE A 21 5.69 -4.54 -6.26
C PHE A 21 6.48 -5.02 -5.05
N GLU A 22 6.68 -6.33 -4.91
CA GLU A 22 7.51 -6.92 -3.85
C GLU A 22 8.94 -6.37 -3.91
N LYS A 23 9.55 -6.34 -5.10
CA LYS A 23 10.87 -5.73 -5.32
C LYS A 23 10.87 -4.24 -5.04
N ALA A 24 9.80 -3.52 -5.36
CA ALA A 24 9.69 -2.09 -5.06
C ALA A 24 9.67 -1.85 -3.54
N VAL A 25 8.89 -2.63 -2.78
CA VAL A 25 8.90 -2.56 -1.31
C VAL A 25 10.29 -2.86 -0.77
N GLN A 26 10.94 -3.95 -1.20
CA GLN A 26 12.29 -4.32 -0.75
C GLN A 26 13.35 -3.28 -1.11
N ARG A 27 13.22 -2.63 -2.27
CA ARG A 27 14.14 -1.58 -2.72
C ARG A 27 13.98 -0.31 -1.89
N ASP A 28 12.73 0.12 -1.67
CA ASP A 28 12.43 1.43 -1.08
C ASP A 28 12.34 1.37 0.45
N VAL A 29 12.03 0.21 1.03
CA VAL A 29 11.92 -0.01 2.47
C VAL A 29 13.04 -0.95 2.91
N THR A 30 14.12 -0.36 3.44
CA THR A 30 15.33 -1.08 3.85
C THR A 30 15.32 -1.49 5.33
N VAL A 31 14.19 -1.32 6.02
CA VAL A 31 14.03 -1.73 7.42
C VAL A 31 13.46 -3.15 7.50
N PRO A 32 13.73 -3.88 8.60
CA PRO A 32 13.03 -5.14 8.84
C PRO A 32 11.52 -4.89 8.90
N LEU A 33 10.76 -5.72 8.20
CA LEU A 33 9.30 -5.73 8.21
C LEU A 33 8.82 -7.12 8.57
N TYR A 34 7.70 -7.19 9.28
CA TYR A 34 6.94 -8.42 9.41
C TYR A 34 6.20 -8.73 8.10
N GLN A 35 5.85 -10.00 7.89
CA GLN A 35 5.14 -10.43 6.67
C GLN A 35 3.85 -9.63 6.43
N TYR A 36 3.09 -9.34 7.49
CA TYR A 36 1.83 -8.58 7.37
C TYR A 36 2.04 -7.11 6.99
N GLU A 37 3.14 -6.49 7.44
CA GLU A 37 3.52 -5.13 7.06
C GLU A 37 3.93 -5.09 5.58
N PHE A 38 4.71 -6.09 5.17
CA PHE A 38 5.11 -6.26 3.78
C PHE A 38 3.91 -6.45 2.85
N ASP A 39 3.00 -7.37 3.19
CA ASP A 39 1.80 -7.66 2.39
C ASP A 39 0.89 -6.42 2.28
N ALA A 40 0.74 -5.66 3.37
CA ALA A 40 0.00 -4.41 3.37
C ALA A 40 0.63 -3.34 2.46
N LEU A 41 1.97 -3.20 2.48
CA LEU A 41 2.69 -2.29 1.60
C LEU A 41 2.59 -2.70 0.12
N VAL A 42 2.64 -4.00 -0.17
CA VAL A 42 2.45 -4.53 -1.53
C VAL A 42 1.03 -4.22 -2.04
N SER A 43 -0.01 -4.44 -1.21
CA SER A 43 -1.39 -4.06 -1.56
C SER A 43 -1.53 -2.54 -1.80
N PHE A 44 -0.88 -1.75 -0.95
CA PHE A 44 -0.90 -0.29 -1.06
C PHE A 44 -0.22 0.17 -2.37
N LEU A 45 0.97 -0.32 -2.67
CA LEU A 45 1.70 -0.01 -3.90
C LEU A 45 0.96 -0.48 -5.15
N PHE A 46 0.23 -1.58 -5.10
CA PHE A 46 -0.60 -2.00 -6.22
C PHE A 46 -1.64 -0.95 -6.61
N ASN A 47 -2.24 -0.29 -5.62
CA ASN A 47 -3.21 0.78 -5.88
C ASN A 47 -2.54 2.11 -6.28
N CYS A 48 -1.37 2.41 -5.70
CA CYS A 48 -0.70 3.69 -5.84
C CYS A 48 0.36 3.74 -6.97
N GLY A 49 0.80 2.58 -7.44
CA GLY A 49 1.86 2.31 -8.43
C GLY A 49 3.22 1.98 -7.79
N GLU A 50 4.05 1.17 -8.46
CA GLU A 50 5.37 0.73 -7.93
C GLU A 50 6.39 1.87 -7.76
N ASN A 51 6.15 3.00 -8.44
CA ASN A 51 6.99 4.19 -8.36
C ASN A 51 6.50 5.20 -7.32
N PHE A 52 5.60 4.83 -6.40
CA PHE A 52 5.01 5.74 -5.43
C PHE A 52 6.05 6.39 -4.49
N PHE A 53 6.95 5.58 -3.92
CA PHE A 53 8.03 6.05 -3.06
C PHE A 53 9.09 6.83 -3.86
N VAL A 54 9.48 6.33 -5.03
CA VAL A 54 10.43 7.00 -5.94
C VAL A 54 9.94 8.38 -6.37
N LYS A 55 8.64 8.52 -6.69
CA LYS A 55 8.01 9.79 -7.05
C LYS A 55 7.77 10.72 -5.85
N LYS A 56 8.18 10.31 -4.64
CA LYS A 56 8.01 11.05 -3.38
C LYS A 56 6.57 11.54 -3.18
N LYS A 57 5.58 10.70 -3.54
CA LYS A 57 4.16 11.07 -3.39
C LYS A 57 3.73 11.17 -1.93
N ALA A 58 4.36 10.40 -1.04
CA ALA A 58 4.20 10.53 0.42
C ALA A 58 5.59 10.44 1.09
N PRO A 59 6.32 11.56 1.18
CA PRO A 59 7.67 11.58 1.75
C PRO A 59 7.67 11.29 3.25
N LYS A 60 6.60 11.64 3.97
CA LYS A 60 6.43 11.35 5.40
C LYS A 60 6.25 9.86 5.65
N LEU A 61 5.36 9.19 4.91
CA LEU A 61 5.20 7.73 4.94
C LEU A 61 6.54 7.02 4.79
N HIS A 62 7.29 7.38 3.74
CA HIS A 62 8.60 6.77 3.47
C HIS A 62 9.59 7.00 4.61
N LYS A 63 9.65 8.24 5.14
CA LYS A 63 10.50 8.58 6.27
C LYS A 63 10.14 7.78 7.53
N HIS A 64 8.85 7.68 7.86
CA HIS A 64 8.40 6.92 9.03
C HIS A 64 8.72 5.44 8.91
N LEU A 65 8.53 4.84 7.72
CA LEU A 65 8.95 3.46 7.45
C LEU A 65 10.46 3.27 7.69
N LEU A 66 11.30 4.14 7.13
CA LEU A 66 12.76 4.07 7.30
C LEU A 66 13.22 4.30 8.76
N ASN A 67 12.46 5.08 9.52
CA ASN A 67 12.70 5.32 10.95
C ASN A 67 12.11 4.24 11.86
N LYS A 68 11.44 3.21 11.32
CA LYS A 68 10.69 2.19 12.08
C LYS A 68 9.54 2.77 12.90
N GLU A 69 9.01 3.92 12.48
CA GLU A 69 7.84 4.57 13.06
C GLU A 69 6.58 4.00 12.39
N TYR A 70 6.32 2.70 12.57
CA TYR A 70 5.28 1.98 11.84
C TYR A 70 3.86 2.52 12.09
N GLU A 71 3.56 2.97 13.32
CA GLU A 71 2.29 3.60 13.66
C GLU A 71 2.06 4.89 12.85
N ASN A 72 3.05 5.78 12.85
CA ASN A 72 3.01 7.04 12.08
C ASN A 72 2.96 6.76 10.57
N ALA A 73 3.69 5.75 10.08
CA ALA A 73 3.60 5.32 8.70
C ALA A 73 2.18 4.88 8.34
N ALA A 74 1.54 4.06 9.18
CA ALA A 74 0.20 3.58 8.93
C ALA A 74 -0.83 4.73 8.91
N GLU A 75 -0.70 5.73 9.78
CA GLU A 75 -1.54 6.94 9.73
C GLU A 75 -1.38 7.70 8.41
N GLU A 76 -0.14 7.88 7.94
CA GLU A 76 0.11 8.51 6.64
C GLU A 76 -0.48 7.70 5.47
N MET A 77 -0.56 6.37 5.56
CA MET A 77 -1.25 5.54 4.55
C MET A 77 -2.75 5.88 4.46
N LEU A 78 -3.39 6.24 5.58
CA LEU A 78 -4.81 6.64 5.59
C LEU A 78 -5.05 7.98 4.91
N ASP A 79 -4.03 8.85 4.85
CA ASP A 79 -4.13 10.15 4.17
C ASP A 79 -4.08 10.00 2.62
N VAL A 80 -3.53 8.88 2.12
CA VAL A 80 -3.41 8.58 0.69
C VAL A 80 -4.72 8.00 0.12
N THR A 81 -5.78 8.83 0.10
CA THR A 81 -7.13 8.44 -0.34
C THR A 81 -7.61 9.11 -1.64
N SER A 82 -6.73 9.77 -2.39
CA SER A 82 -7.07 10.46 -3.66
C SER A 82 -8.31 11.37 -3.56
N GLY A 83 -8.42 12.13 -2.46
CA GLY A 83 -9.54 13.07 -2.24
C GLY A 83 -10.79 12.47 -1.59
N GLY A 84 -10.65 11.40 -0.78
CA GLY A 84 -11.75 10.93 0.08
C GLY A 84 -12.79 10.03 -0.60
N LEU A 85 -12.44 9.38 -1.71
CA LEU A 85 -13.32 8.38 -2.34
C LEU A 85 -13.62 7.26 -1.34
N SER A 86 -14.90 7.07 -1.03
CA SER A 86 -15.37 6.15 0.04
C SER A 86 -14.84 4.72 -0.09
N GLY A 87 -14.70 4.22 -1.32
CA GLY A 87 -14.11 2.91 -1.60
C GLY A 87 -12.61 2.83 -1.31
N LEU A 88 -11.86 3.92 -1.56
CA LEU A 88 -10.44 4.00 -1.24
C LEU A 88 -10.22 4.15 0.27
N VAL A 89 -11.04 4.95 0.95
CA VAL A 89 -11.00 5.09 2.42
C VAL A 89 -11.21 3.74 3.11
N LYS A 90 -12.21 2.95 2.70
CA LYS A 90 -12.44 1.61 3.25
C LYS A 90 -11.23 0.69 3.02
N ARG A 91 -10.62 0.76 1.84
CA ARG A 91 -9.46 -0.09 1.50
C ARG A 91 -8.20 0.32 2.25
N ARG A 92 -7.92 1.62 2.37
CA ARG A 92 -6.82 2.16 3.18
C ARG A 92 -6.96 1.74 4.64
N LYS A 93 -8.17 1.77 5.20
CA LYS A 93 -8.44 1.26 6.55
C LYS A 93 -8.12 -0.23 6.68
N ALA A 94 -8.46 -1.05 5.69
CA ALA A 94 -8.13 -2.47 5.70
C ALA A 94 -6.61 -2.70 5.64
N GLU A 95 -5.88 -1.99 4.76
CA GLU A 95 -4.42 -2.08 4.66
C GLU A 95 -3.71 -1.57 5.92
N ASN A 96 -4.17 -0.47 6.51
CA ASN A 96 -3.67 0.04 7.79
C ASN A 96 -3.89 -0.98 8.92
N ASN A 97 -5.07 -1.62 8.97
CA ASN A 97 -5.38 -2.61 9.99
C ASN A 97 -4.56 -3.91 9.81
N MET A 98 -4.28 -4.29 8.57
CA MET A 98 -3.35 -5.36 8.23
C MET A 98 -1.92 -5.00 8.67
N PHE A 99 -1.48 -3.77 8.37
CA PHE A 99 -0.15 -3.27 8.68
C PHE A 99 0.11 -3.13 10.20
N LEU A 100 -0.86 -2.68 11.00
CA LEU A 100 -0.67 -2.48 12.44
C LEU A 100 -1.06 -3.69 13.29
N ASN A 101 -2.17 -4.34 12.94
CA ASN A 101 -2.78 -5.35 13.82
C ASN A 101 -2.65 -6.76 13.26
N ASN A 102 -2.01 -6.96 12.10
CA ASN A 102 -1.97 -8.26 11.41
C ASN A 102 -3.40 -8.81 11.12
N ILE A 103 -4.38 -7.91 10.94
CA ILE A 103 -5.77 -8.27 10.69
C ILE A 103 -6.04 -8.24 9.19
N TYR A 104 -6.11 -9.42 8.58
CA TYR A 104 -6.59 -9.62 7.22
C TYR A 104 -8.11 -9.52 7.22
N ASN A 105 -8.66 -8.30 7.29
CA ASN A 105 -10.11 -8.14 7.28
C ASN A 105 -10.65 -8.39 5.86
N SER A 106 -10.83 -9.67 5.52
CA SER A 106 -11.47 -10.16 4.29
C SER A 106 -12.98 -10.37 4.50
N THR A 107 -13.62 -9.62 5.41
CA THR A 107 -15.08 -9.77 5.57
C THR A 107 -15.77 -9.33 4.28
N HIS A 108 -16.38 -10.35 3.69
CA HIS A 108 -17.12 -10.40 2.44
C HIS A 108 -18.39 -9.55 2.51
#